data_AF-F5L857-F1
#
_entry.id   AF-F5L857-F1
#
_cell.length_a   1.000
_cell.length_b   1.000
_cell.length_c   1.000
_cell.angle_alpha   90.00
_cell.angle_beta   90.00
_cell.angle_gamma   90.00
#
_symmetry.space_group_name_H-M   'P 1'
#
loop_
_entity.id
_entity.type
_entity.pdbx_description
1 polymer ?
#
loop_
_entity_poly.entity_id
_entity_poly.type
_entity_poly.pdbx_seq_one_letter_code
_entity_poly.pdbx_strand_id
1 'polypeptide(L)'
;MIANYIYQLTDPPLAFFLLYLVIVILMAIAYKLGFARKLPVLKQAIVYLVLAVGCLILAFMGYVIPIADILVITVIVLAIVRYRMTRYND
;
A
#
# COMPACT_ATOMS: atom_id res chain seq x y z
N MET A 1 8.14 -7.69 -10.73
CA MET A 1 8.37 -9.10 -11.20
C MET A 1 7.16 -10.00 -10.93
N ILE A 2 6.37 -9.72 -9.89
CA ILE A 2 5.19 -10.50 -9.49
C ILE A 2 3.95 -10.21 -10.38
N ALA A 3 3.74 -8.96 -10.80
CA ALA A 3 2.58 -8.57 -11.62
C ALA A 3 2.50 -9.32 -12.95
N ASN A 4 3.62 -9.43 -13.69
CA ASN A 4 3.67 -10.15 -14.96
C ASN A 4 3.33 -11.65 -14.84
N TYR A 5 3.60 -12.26 -13.68
CA TYR A 5 3.29 -13.67 -13.44
C TYR A 5 1.78 -13.87 -13.16
N ILE A 6 1.14 -12.91 -12.48
CA ILE A 6 -0.31 -12.96 -12.20
C ILE A 6 -1.14 -12.75 -13.47
N TYR A 7 -0.74 -11.82 -14.35
CA TYR A 7 -1.43 -11.59 -15.63
C TYR A 7 -1.31 -12.76 -16.62
N GLN A 8 -0.32 -13.65 -16.45
CA GLN A 8 -0.19 -14.85 -17.28
C GLN A 8 -1.05 -16.03 -16.79
N LEU A 9 -1.47 -16.05 -15.52
CA LEU A 9 -2.25 -17.15 -14.93
C LEU A 9 -3.74 -16.82 -14.70
N THR A 10 -4.18 -15.59 -14.91
CA THR A 10 -5.52 -15.13 -14.53
C THR A 10 -6.12 -14.18 -15.57
N ASP A 11 -7.44 -14.24 -15.74
CA ASP A 11 -8.18 -13.36 -16.63
C ASP A 11 -7.87 -11.86 -16.35
N PRO A 12 -7.64 -11.05 -17.40
CA PRO A 12 -7.27 -9.63 -17.28
C PRO A 12 -8.11 -8.80 -16.29
N PRO A 13 -9.46 -8.94 -16.23
CA PRO A 13 -10.27 -8.16 -15.29
C PRO A 13 -10.11 -8.59 -13.83
N LEU A 14 -9.90 -9.89 -13.58
CA LEU A 14 -9.68 -10.42 -12.23
C LEU A 14 -8.31 -10.02 -11.69
N ALA A 15 -7.28 -10.05 -12.54
CA ALA A 15 -5.93 -9.65 -12.18
C ALA A 15 -5.85 -8.18 -11.74
N PHE A 16 -6.55 -7.27 -12.45
CA PHE A 16 -6.64 -5.86 -12.07
C PHE A 16 -7.29 -5.66 -10.70
N PHE A 17 -8.39 -6.36 -10.43
CA PHE A 17 -9.12 -6.24 -9.16
C PHE A 17 -8.28 -6.74 -7.98
N LEU A 18 -7.55 -7.84 -8.17
CA LEU A 18 -6.63 -8.39 -7.18
C LEU A 18 -5.46 -7.44 -6.89
N LEU A 19 -4.85 -6.88 -7.94
CA LEU A 19 -3.78 -5.88 -7.81
C LEU A 19 -4.25 -4.64 -7.05
N TYR A 20 -5.44 -4.14 -7.38
CA TYR A 20 -6.06 -3.02 -6.68
C TYR A 20 -6.25 -3.31 -5.18
N LEU A 21 -6.80 -4.49 -4.85
CA LEU A 21 -7.05 -4.90 -3.47
C LEU A 21 -5.73 -4.97 -2.67
N VAL A 22 -4.70 -5.59 -3.25
CA VAL A 22 -3.36 -5.69 -2.63
C VAL A 22 -2.76 -4.30 -2.40
N ILE A 23 -2.79 -3.42 -3.41
CA ILE A 23 -2.27 -2.05 -3.30
C ILE A 23 -3.00 -1.29 -2.18
N VAL A 24 -4.32 -1.37 -2.11
CA VAL A 24 -5.13 -0.71 -1.08
C VAL A 24 -4.76 -1.19 0.32
N ILE A 25 -4.62 -2.51 0.53
CA ILE A 25 -4.22 -3.07 1.83
C ILE A 25 -2.82 -2.60 2.21
N LEU A 26 -1.85 -2.70 1.30
CA LEU A 26 -0.48 -2.29 1.57
C LEU A 26 -0.38 -0.79 1.85
N MET A 27 -1.10 0.05 1.10
CA MET A 27 -1.16 1.48 1.36
C MET A 27 -1.81 1.80 2.71
N ALA A 28 -2.86 1.07 3.10
CA ALA A 28 -3.49 1.25 4.41
C ALA A 28 -2.50 0.91 5.55
N ILE A 29 -1.73 -0.18 5.41
CA ILE A 29 -0.68 -0.56 6.36
C ILE A 29 0.42 0.51 6.38
N ALA A 30 0.92 0.93 5.21
CA ALA A 30 1.96 1.95 5.09
C ALA A 30 1.51 3.29 5.70
N TYR A 31 0.26 3.70 5.49
CA TYR A 31 -0.31 4.89 6.10
C TYR A 31 -0.32 4.79 7.62
N LYS A 32 -0.77 3.64 8.15
CA LYS A 32 -0.82 3.39 9.60
C LYS A 32 0.57 3.36 10.24
N LEU A 33 1.58 2.84 9.53
CA LEU A 33 2.97 2.79 9.98
C LEU A 33 3.69 4.14 9.86
N GLY A 34 3.51 4.84 8.74
CA GLY A 34 4.14 6.13 8.44
C GLY A 34 3.57 7.28 9.26
N PHE A 35 2.27 7.25 9.54
CA PHE A 35 1.61 8.23 10.39
C PHE A 35 1.39 7.67 11.80
N ALA A 36 2.45 7.70 12.62
CA ALA A 36 2.38 7.48 14.06
C ALA A 36 1.67 8.62 14.83
N ARG A 37 0.78 9.39 14.18
CA ARG A 37 0.02 10.48 14.81
C ARG A 37 -1.41 10.05 15.11
N LYS A 38 -1.85 10.29 16.34
CA LYS A 38 -3.25 10.24 16.76
C LYS A 38 -4.02 11.33 15.98
N LEU A 39 -4.55 11.00 14.81
CA LEU A 39 -5.45 11.91 14.11
C LEU A 39 -6.88 11.70 14.63
N PRO A 40 -7.66 12.78 14.82
CA PRO A 40 -9.08 12.67 15.11
C PRO A 40 -9.77 11.85 14.00
N VAL A 41 -10.68 10.95 14.39
CA VAL A 41 -11.37 9.98 13.52
C VAL A 41 -11.92 10.59 12.22
N LEU A 42 -12.41 11.83 12.27
CA LEU A 42 -12.93 12.54 11.11
C LEU A 42 -11.85 12.85 10.05
N LYS A 43 -10.63 13.21 10.46
CA LYS A 43 -9.52 13.45 9.53
C LYS A 43 -8.97 12.15 8.97
N GLN A 44 -9.01 11.06 9.74
CA GLN A 44 -8.61 9.74 9.22
C GLN A 44 -9.53 9.28 8.09
N ALA A 45 -10.85 9.50 8.21
CA ALA A 45 -11.81 9.14 7.16
C ALA A 45 -11.52 9.85 5.83
N ILE A 46 -11.22 11.15 5.85
CA ILE A 46 -10.85 11.92 4.66
C ILE A 46 -9.57 11.36 4.02
N VAL A 47 -8.57 11.01 4.84
CA VAL A 47 -7.32 10.45 4.31
C VAL A 47 -7.54 9.07 3.70
N TYR A 48 -8.35 8.20 4.31
CA TYR A 48 -8.70 6.91 3.69
C TYR A 48 -9.47 7.09 2.38
N LEU A 49 -10.31 8.11 2.26
CA LEU A 49 -11.00 8.46 1.01
C LEU A 49 -10.00 8.86 -0.08
N VAL A 50 -9.08 9.78 0.23
CA VAL A 50 -8.01 10.20 -0.70
C VAL A 50 -7.09 9.03 -1.04
N LEU A 51 -6.81 8.15 -0.06
CA LEU A 51 -6.02 6.93 -0.25
C LEU A 51 -6.69 5.97 -1.24
N ALA A 52 -7.99 5.74 -1.12
CA ALA A 52 -8.75 4.89 -2.03
C ALA A 52 -8.73 5.44 -3.47
N VAL A 53 -8.91 6.75 -3.62
CA VAL A 53 -8.82 7.42 -4.93
C VAL A 53 -7.40 7.36 -5.50
N GLY A 54 -6.38 7.57 -4.67
CA GLY A 54 -4.97 7.42 -5.10
C GLY A 54 -4.63 5.99 -5.50
N CYS A 55 -5.21 4.99 -4.83
CA CYS A 55 -5.03 3.58 -5.17
C CYS A 55 -5.66 3.20 -6.52
N LEU A 56 -6.73 3.89 -6.96
CA LEU A 56 -7.29 3.68 -8.30
C LEU A 56 -6.30 4.10 -9.39
N ILE A 57 -5.64 5.25 -9.21
CA ILE A 57 -4.58 5.72 -10.13
C ILE A 57 -3.39 4.75 -10.11
N LEU A 58 -2.98 4.30 -8.92
CA LEU A 58 -1.88 3.35 -8.76
C LEU A 58 -2.19 1.98 -9.37
N ALA A 59 -3.41 1.46 -9.25
CA ALA A 59 -3.81 0.21 -9.88
C ALA A 59 -3.84 0.33 -11.41
N PHE A 60 -4.27 1.49 -11.93
CA PHE A 60 -4.22 1.78 -13.37
C PHE A 60 -2.78 1.82 -13.89
N MET A 61 -1.86 2.43 -13.14
CA MET A 61 -0.43 2.47 -13.48
C MET A 61 0.32 1.15 -13.17
N GLY A 62 -0.26 0.31 -12.31
CA GLY A 62 0.33 -0.96 -11.86
C GLY A 62 0.46 -2.01 -12.96
N TYR A 63 -0.19 -1.79 -14.10
CA TYR A 63 0.00 -2.60 -15.31
C TYR A 63 1.39 -2.36 -15.94
N VAL A 64 1.90 -1.13 -15.87
CA VAL A 64 3.15 -0.73 -16.54
C VAL A 64 4.32 -0.60 -15.55
N ILE A 65 4.01 -0.34 -14.27
CA ILE A 65 5.00 0.01 -13.24
C ILE A 65 4.90 -0.99 -12.07
N PRO A 66 6.03 -1.49 -11.52
CA PRO A 66 6.05 -2.42 -10.38
C PRO A 66 5.72 -1.73 -9.04
N ILE A 67 4.54 -1.11 -8.94
CA ILE A 67 4.10 -0.33 -7.77
C ILE A 67 3.95 -1.20 -6.52
N ALA A 68 3.39 -2.41 -6.68
CA ALA A 68 3.21 -3.35 -5.58
C ALA A 68 4.56 -3.75 -4.95
N ASP A 69 5.58 -4.01 -5.78
CA ASP A 69 6.92 -4.39 -5.34
C ASP A 69 7.54 -3.26 -4.47
N ILE A 70 7.38 -2.00 -4.88
CA ILE A 70 7.89 -0.82 -4.16
C ILE A 70 7.12 -0.59 -2.85
N LEU A 71 5.80 -0.80 -2.85
CA LEU A 71 4.96 -0.70 -1.65
C LEU A 71 5.36 -1.74 -0.60
N VAL A 72 5.64 -2.98 -1.02
CA VAL A 72 6.12 -4.04 -0.11
C VAL A 72 7.41 -3.58 0.57
N ILE A 73 8.39 -3.11 -0.20
CA ILE A 73 9.66 -2.62 0.34
C ILE A 73 9.43 -1.46 1.32
N THR A 74 8.55 -0.51 0.96
CA THR A 74 8.21 0.64 1.82
C THR A 74 7.63 0.19 3.16
N VAL A 75 6.69 -0.76 3.16
CA VAL A 75 6.09 -1.32 4.38
C VAL A 75 7.16 -2.00 5.23
N ILE A 76 8.06 -2.78 4.63
CA ILE A 76 9.15 -3.46 5.35
C ILE A 76 10.09 -2.44 5.99
N VAL A 77 10.53 -1.43 5.23
CA VAL A 77 11.42 -0.37 5.74
C VAL A 77 10.77 0.38 6.90
N LEU A 78 9.51 0.80 6.76
CA LEU A 78 8.77 1.45 7.83
C LEU A 78 8.60 0.55 9.06
N ALA A 79 8.35 -0.74 8.86
CA ALA A 79 8.20 -1.70 9.95
C ALA A 79 9.52 -1.84 10.74
N ILE A 80 10.65 -1.93 10.04
CA ILE A 80 11.99 -1.98 10.64
C ILE A 80 12.27 -0.67 11.39
N VAL A 81 12.02 0.48 10.76
CA VAL A 81 12.23 1.79 11.39
C VAL A 81 11.37 1.95 12.65
N ARG A 82 10.11 1.53 12.61
CA ARG A 82 9.21 1.56 13.77
C ARG A 82 9.74 0.67 14.90
N TYR A 83 10.16 -0.55 14.59
CA TYR A 83 10.73 -1.47 15.57
C TYR A 83 12.02 -0.91 16.20
N ARG A 84 12.90 -0.31 15.39
CA ARG A 84 14.12 0.32 15.88
C ARG A 84 13.84 1.55 16.75
N MET A 85 12.88 2.39 16.37
CA MET A 85 12.58 3.63 17.08
C MET A 85 11.98 3.36 18.47
N THR A 86 11.15 2.32 18.62
CA THR A 86 10.65 1.89 19.93
C THR A 86 11.78 1.46 20.88
N ARG A 87 12.91 0.96 20.33
CA ARG A 87 14.04 0.42 21.10
C ARG A 87 15.15 1.44 21.38
N TYR A 88 15.07 2.65 20.81
CA TYR A 88 16.02 3.74 21.06
C TYR A 88 15.60 4.63 22.24
N ASN A 89 14.34 4.54 22.68
CA ASN A 89 13.80 5.34 23.79
C ASN A 89 13.91 4.62 25.15
N ASP A 90 14.73 3.57 25.23
CA ASP A 90 15.11 2.84 26.45
C ASP A 90 16.65 2.89 26.57
#